data_AF-A0AAD5WR84-F1
#
_entry.id   AF-A0AAD5WR84-F1
#
_cell.length_a   1.000
_cell.length_b   1.000
_cell.length_c   1.000
_cell.angle_alpha   90.00
_cell.angle_beta   90.00
_cell.angle_gamma   90.00
#
_symmetry.space_group_name_H-M   'P 1'
#
loop_
_entity.id
_entity.type
_entity.pdbx_description
1 polymer ?
#
loop_
_entity_poly.entity_id
_entity_poly.type
_entity_poly.pdbx_seq_one_letter_code
_entity_poly.pdbx_strand_id
1 'polypeptide(L)'
;MAVLDPSSMYGAAAQAPANPTTATGKPGQAVDVQPVIPLATPAANVFRHVQPVVLVSLLVLRFKALVADPTAELFNGLPLVAAIQVAYVLLCLPAAGSEQITKKKTKPGEKKRKEEKVISGVLTAMFSLLLTLTTVLPLHVGFILFGAPLDNYVFETALVSAHTGLLALFPVFYTRGVDADSWVALAGLNTPVDEVMGGAIGCLVGAWLGAVPIPLDWDRDWQRWPVTIVVGMWLGGVVGKGIGGLVVKKTPASG
;
A
#
# COMPACT_ATOMS: atom_id res chain seq x y z
N MET A 1 -73.81 39.84 11.82
CA MET A 1 -73.11 38.60 12.22
C MET A 1 -72.58 37.93 10.97
N ALA A 2 -71.30 38.12 10.69
CA ALA A 2 -70.52 37.26 9.82
C ALA A 2 -69.08 37.40 10.30
N VAL A 3 -68.51 36.27 10.69
CA VAL A 3 -67.29 36.07 11.45
C VAL A 3 -66.09 36.54 10.62
N LEU A 4 -65.27 37.42 11.19
CA LEU A 4 -64.03 37.91 10.58
C LEU A 4 -62.97 36.80 10.58
N ASP A 5 -62.39 36.62 9.40
CA ASP A 5 -61.33 35.69 9.00
C ASP A 5 -60.02 35.94 9.79
N PRO A 6 -59.38 34.93 10.40
CA PRO A 6 -58.17 35.11 11.21
C PRO A 6 -56.91 35.21 10.33
N SER A 7 -56.74 36.33 9.64
CA SER A 7 -55.55 36.65 8.85
C SER A 7 -54.60 37.65 9.55
N SER A 8 -54.19 37.40 10.80
CA SER A 8 -53.26 38.33 11.50
C SER A 8 -52.36 37.75 12.60
N MET A 9 -52.07 36.44 12.61
CA MET A 9 -51.20 35.85 13.64
C MET A 9 -50.08 34.96 13.06
N TYR A 10 -49.35 35.46 12.05
CA TYR A 10 -48.02 34.95 11.74
C TYR A 10 -46.98 36.02 12.08
N GLY A 11 -46.35 35.83 13.23
CA GLY A 11 -45.25 36.63 13.72
C GLY A 11 -44.01 36.49 12.86
N ALA A 12 -43.26 37.58 12.79
CA ALA A 12 -41.99 37.70 12.12
C ALA A 12 -40.95 36.72 12.70
N ALA A 13 -40.35 35.90 11.85
CA ALA A 13 -39.04 35.30 12.07
C ALA A 13 -38.21 35.52 10.81
N ALA A 14 -37.10 36.24 10.99
CA ALA A 14 -36.17 36.64 9.96
C ALA A 14 -35.61 35.44 9.17
N GLN A 15 -35.66 35.51 7.84
CA GLN A 15 -34.94 34.61 6.95
C GLN A 15 -33.45 34.98 6.97
N ALA A 16 -32.64 34.17 7.66
CA ALA A 16 -31.21 34.11 7.41
C ALA A 16 -30.96 33.35 6.09
N PRO A 17 -30.00 33.77 5.25
CA PRO A 17 -29.69 33.04 4.02
C PRO A 17 -29.03 31.71 4.37
N ALA A 18 -29.71 30.61 4.03
CA ALA A 18 -29.15 29.27 4.09
C ALA A 18 -28.03 29.16 3.05
N ASN A 19 -26.82 28.88 3.53
CA ASN A 19 -25.65 28.59 2.72
C ASN A 19 -25.40 27.08 2.78
N PRO A 20 -25.78 26.27 1.78
CA PRO A 20 -25.27 24.92 1.68
C PRO A 20 -24.04 24.95 0.77
N THR A 21 -22.85 25.13 1.35
CA THR A 21 -21.62 24.66 0.70
C THR A 21 -21.58 23.14 0.83
N THR A 22 -22.54 22.46 0.21
CA THR A 22 -22.41 21.05 -0.12
C THR A 22 -21.51 21.02 -1.34
N ALA A 23 -20.24 20.65 -1.14
CA ALA A 23 -19.38 20.26 -2.25
C ALA A 23 -20.00 19.00 -2.89
N THR A 24 -20.93 19.21 -3.81
CA THR A 24 -21.40 18.20 -4.75
C THR A 24 -20.26 17.92 -5.71
N GLY A 25 -19.37 17.01 -5.29
CA GLY A 25 -18.47 16.35 -6.24
C GLY A 25 -19.33 15.70 -7.32
N LYS A 26 -19.14 16.13 -8.57
CA LYS A 26 -19.80 15.49 -9.72
C LYS A 26 -19.39 14.02 -9.75
N PRO A 27 -20.32 13.06 -9.81
CA PRO A 27 -19.96 11.67 -10.04
C PRO A 27 -19.37 11.55 -11.45
N GLY A 28 -18.11 11.15 -11.56
CA GLY A 28 -17.47 10.79 -12.83
C GLY A 28 -16.24 11.60 -13.27
N GLN A 29 -15.70 12.52 -12.47
CA GLN A 29 -14.32 12.95 -12.72
C GLN A 29 -13.36 11.88 -12.22
N ALA A 30 -12.69 11.20 -13.15
CA ALA A 30 -11.57 10.32 -12.81
C ALA A 30 -10.54 11.16 -12.04
N VAL A 31 -10.25 10.74 -10.80
CA VAL A 31 -9.17 11.33 -10.01
C VAL A 31 -7.88 11.08 -10.79
N ASP A 32 -7.22 12.15 -11.24
CA ASP A 32 -5.95 12.07 -11.95
C ASP A 32 -4.82 11.74 -10.96
N VAL A 33 -4.68 10.44 -10.66
CA VAL A 33 -3.60 9.94 -9.80
C VAL A 33 -2.38 9.67 -10.66
N GLN A 34 -1.34 10.48 -10.45
CA GLN A 34 -0.08 10.36 -11.17
C GLN A 34 0.68 9.08 -10.79
N PRO A 35 1.43 8.47 -11.73
CA PRO A 35 2.26 7.30 -11.45
C PRO A 35 3.39 7.66 -10.47
N VAL A 36 3.70 6.76 -9.55
CA VAL A 36 4.87 6.91 -8.69
C VAL A 36 6.14 6.71 -9.52
N ILE A 37 6.91 7.79 -9.71
CA ILE A 37 8.20 7.75 -10.42
C ILE A 37 9.33 7.53 -9.40
N PRO A 38 10.13 6.45 -9.52
CA PRO A 38 11.29 6.23 -8.66
C PRO A 38 12.34 7.34 -8.76
N LEU A 39 13.10 7.56 -7.69
CA LEU A 39 14.17 8.55 -7.66
C LEU A 39 15.25 8.23 -8.70
N ALA A 40 15.70 9.24 -9.45
CA ALA A 40 16.74 9.10 -10.48
C ALA A 40 18.19 9.04 -9.93
N THR A 41 18.38 8.66 -8.66
CA THR A 41 19.72 8.60 -8.06
C THR A 41 20.45 7.30 -8.45
N PRO A 42 21.80 7.29 -8.53
CA PRO A 42 22.54 6.05 -8.81
C PRO A 42 22.22 4.92 -7.82
N ALA A 43 22.06 5.26 -6.54
CA ALA A 43 21.69 4.31 -5.50
C ALA A 43 20.30 3.71 -5.73
N ALA A 44 19.29 4.54 -6.05
CA ALA A 44 17.94 4.10 -6.37
C ALA A 44 17.91 3.16 -7.58
N ASN A 45 18.67 3.49 -8.63
CA ASN A 45 18.74 2.70 -9.87
C ASN A 45 19.30 1.29 -9.64
N VAL A 46 20.25 1.14 -8.71
CA VAL A 46 20.78 -0.18 -8.33
C VAL A 46 19.81 -0.89 -7.37
N PHE A 47 19.41 -0.21 -6.30
CA PHE A 47 18.69 -0.84 -5.20
C PHE A 47 17.29 -1.34 -5.61
N ARG A 48 16.61 -0.66 -6.53
CA ARG A 48 15.31 -1.10 -7.08
C ARG A 48 15.34 -2.51 -7.67
N HIS A 49 16.50 -2.92 -8.21
CA HIS A 49 16.74 -4.23 -8.82
C HIS A 49 17.37 -5.22 -7.84
N VAL A 50 18.19 -4.75 -6.91
CA VAL A 50 18.79 -5.61 -5.86
C VAL A 50 17.72 -6.09 -4.88
N GLN A 51 16.80 -5.23 -4.43
CA GLN A 51 15.78 -5.59 -3.45
C GLN A 51 14.92 -6.82 -3.82
N PRO A 52 14.34 -6.94 -5.03
CA PRO A 52 13.58 -8.13 -5.40
C PRO A 52 14.45 -9.40 -5.43
N VAL A 53 15.71 -9.29 -5.90
CA VAL A 53 16.65 -10.41 -5.88
C VAL A 53 16.94 -10.86 -4.45
N VAL A 54 17.13 -9.93 -3.53
CA VAL A 54 17.32 -10.23 -2.09
C VAL A 54 16.10 -10.93 -1.51
N LEU A 55 14.88 -10.45 -1.76
CA LEU A 55 13.66 -11.09 -1.27
C LEU A 55 13.50 -12.52 -1.80
N VAL A 56 13.69 -12.74 -3.10
CA VAL A 56 13.60 -14.08 -3.69
C VAL A 56 14.70 -14.98 -3.15
N SER A 57 15.93 -14.46 -3.02
CA SER A 57 17.06 -15.23 -2.48
C SER A 57 16.80 -15.65 -1.03
N LEU A 58 16.27 -14.74 -0.19
CA LEU A 58 15.87 -15.06 1.18
C LEU A 58 14.80 -16.15 1.20
N LEU A 59 13.75 -16.03 0.38
CA LEU A 59 12.70 -17.03 0.29
C LEU A 59 13.25 -18.40 -0.09
N VAL A 60 14.11 -18.48 -1.12
CA VAL A 60 14.70 -19.74 -1.58
C VAL A 60 15.61 -20.36 -0.52
N LEU A 61 16.49 -19.55 0.08
CA LEU A 61 17.44 -20.02 1.10
C LEU A 61 16.75 -20.46 2.38
N ARG A 62 15.63 -19.83 2.74
CA ARG A 62 14.88 -20.10 3.97
C ARG A 62 13.67 -21.02 3.75
N PHE A 63 13.42 -21.47 2.52
CA PHE A 63 12.25 -22.29 2.19
C PHE A 63 12.12 -23.52 3.09
N LYS A 64 13.22 -24.25 3.34
CA LYS A 64 13.21 -25.42 4.24
C LYS A 64 12.85 -25.05 5.68
N ALA A 65 13.32 -23.91 6.18
CA ALA A 65 12.98 -23.41 7.51
C ALA A 65 11.50 -22.99 7.58
N LEU A 66 11.02 -22.28 6.55
CA LEU A 66 9.60 -21.91 6.41
C LEU A 66 8.70 -23.14 6.38
N VAL A 67 9.09 -24.20 5.68
CA VAL A 67 8.35 -25.46 5.64
C VAL A 67 8.37 -26.16 6.99
N ALA A 68 9.48 -26.14 7.73
CA ALA A 68 9.62 -26.84 9.01
C ALA A 68 8.87 -26.14 10.16
N ASP A 69 9.02 -24.82 10.29
CA ASP A 69 8.39 -24.00 11.32
C ASP A 69 8.00 -22.62 10.72
N PRO A 70 6.80 -22.53 10.11
CA PRO A 70 6.32 -21.29 9.49
C PRO A 70 6.21 -20.15 10.49
N THR A 71 5.85 -20.45 11.72
CA THR A 71 5.55 -19.49 12.77
C THR A 71 6.81 -18.77 13.22
N ALA A 72 7.85 -19.54 13.56
CA ALA A 72 9.15 -18.97 13.92
C ALA A 72 9.79 -18.25 12.72
N GLU A 73 9.71 -18.79 11.52
CA GLU A 73 10.33 -18.18 10.34
C GLU A 73 9.68 -16.83 9.99
N LEU A 74 8.36 -16.74 10.00
CA LEU A 74 7.65 -15.49 9.75
C LEU A 74 7.90 -14.48 10.87
N PHE A 75 7.76 -14.88 12.14
CA PHE A 75 7.95 -13.94 13.25
C PHE A 75 9.37 -13.36 13.28
N ASN A 76 10.40 -14.21 13.14
CA ASN A 76 11.80 -13.77 13.12
C ASN A 76 12.17 -13.03 11.81
N GLY A 77 11.44 -13.29 10.72
CA GLY A 77 11.64 -12.63 9.44
C GLY A 77 11.12 -11.19 9.40
N LEU A 78 10.13 -10.83 10.23
CA LEU A 78 9.49 -9.51 10.21
C LEU A 78 10.47 -8.33 10.29
N PRO A 79 11.43 -8.27 11.23
CA PRO A 79 12.36 -7.14 11.31
C PRO A 79 13.24 -7.02 10.07
N LEU A 80 13.67 -8.15 9.50
CA LEU A 80 14.50 -8.16 8.29
C LEU A 80 13.71 -7.68 7.08
N VAL A 81 12.49 -8.17 6.89
CA VAL A 81 11.61 -7.75 5.79
C VAL A 81 11.28 -6.26 5.94
N ALA A 82 10.94 -5.80 7.15
CA ALA A 82 10.70 -4.38 7.42
C ALA A 82 11.94 -3.53 7.10
N ALA A 83 13.15 -3.95 7.49
CA ALA A 83 14.38 -3.24 7.17
C ALA A 83 14.64 -3.14 5.65
N ILE A 84 14.42 -4.24 4.91
CA ILE A 84 14.55 -4.26 3.44
C ILE A 84 13.54 -3.31 2.80
N GLN A 85 12.30 -3.30 3.29
CA GLN A 85 11.25 -2.41 2.78
C GLN A 85 11.53 -0.95 3.13
N VAL A 86 11.97 -0.65 4.35
CA VAL A 86 12.39 0.70 4.76
C VAL A 86 13.54 1.20 3.88
N ALA A 87 14.55 0.36 3.63
CA ALA A 87 15.63 0.70 2.71
C ALA A 87 15.10 0.97 1.29
N TYR A 88 14.15 0.16 0.80
CA TYR A 88 13.54 0.37 -0.51
C TYR A 88 12.82 1.71 -0.61
N VAL A 89 11.93 2.04 0.34
CA VAL A 89 11.16 3.27 0.27
C VAL A 89 12.03 4.52 0.43
N LEU A 90 13.02 4.49 1.33
CA LEU A 90 13.90 5.64 1.56
C LEU A 90 14.89 5.88 0.42
N LEU A 91 15.38 4.82 -0.23
CA LEU A 91 16.36 4.94 -1.32
C LEU A 91 15.70 5.15 -2.69
N CYS A 92 14.55 4.52 -2.94
CA CYS A 92 13.99 4.42 -4.29
C CYS A 92 12.73 5.25 -4.53
N LEU A 93 11.97 5.60 -3.48
CA LEU A 93 10.63 6.17 -3.66
C LEU A 93 10.51 7.61 -3.15
N PRO A 94 9.66 8.44 -3.78
CA PRO A 94 9.32 9.76 -3.25
C PRO A 94 8.40 9.60 -2.03
N ALA A 95 8.68 10.35 -0.98
CA ALA A 95 7.80 10.41 0.19
C ALA A 95 6.50 11.16 -0.18
N ALA A 96 5.37 10.73 0.38
CA ALA A 96 4.09 11.39 0.22
C ALA A 96 4.19 12.90 0.55
N GLY A 97 3.61 13.74 -0.29
CA GLY A 97 3.67 15.20 -0.15
C GLY A 97 4.96 15.87 -0.64
N SER A 98 5.99 15.10 -1.04
CA SER A 98 7.27 15.68 -1.52
C SER A 98 7.20 16.22 -2.96
N GLU A 99 6.24 15.80 -3.78
CA GLU A 99 6.12 16.23 -5.18
C GLU A 99 5.59 17.67 -5.35
N GLN A 100 4.84 18.22 -4.40
CA GLN A 100 4.36 19.61 -4.46
C GLN A 100 5.49 20.64 -4.29
N ILE A 101 6.65 20.22 -3.78
CA ILE A 101 7.79 21.11 -3.53
C ILE A 101 8.65 21.34 -4.79
N THR A 102 8.53 20.47 -5.81
CA THR A 102 9.40 20.52 -7.00
C THR A 102 9.02 21.63 -7.99
N LYS A 103 7.79 22.17 -7.95
CA LYS A 103 7.36 23.29 -8.81
C LYS A 103 7.81 24.68 -8.34
N LYS A 104 8.40 24.83 -7.14
CA LYS A 104 8.90 26.12 -6.65
C LYS A 104 10.43 26.21 -6.79
N LYS A 105 10.86 26.97 -7.81
CA LYS A 105 12.24 27.34 -8.17
C LYS A 105 13.27 27.22 -7.04
N THR A 106 14.31 26.43 -7.28
CA THR A 106 15.48 26.20 -6.43
C THR A 106 16.25 27.50 -6.19
N LYS A 107 16.30 27.96 -4.93
CA LYS A 107 17.26 28.96 -4.43
C LYS A 107 18.47 28.28 -3.76
N PRO A 108 19.62 28.95 -3.61
CA PRO A 108 20.88 28.35 -3.15
C PRO A 108 20.83 28.04 -1.65
N GLY A 109 21.00 26.77 -1.29
CA GLY A 109 20.94 26.27 0.10
C GLY A 109 21.03 24.74 0.23
N GLU A 110 21.76 24.09 -0.69
CA GLU A 110 21.65 22.66 -0.98
C GLU A 110 21.95 21.72 0.20
N LYS A 111 22.86 22.08 1.11
CA LYS A 111 23.23 21.20 2.24
C LYS A 111 22.11 21.10 3.29
N LYS A 112 21.56 22.23 3.74
CA LYS A 112 20.46 22.25 4.72
C LYS A 112 19.16 21.66 4.16
N ARG A 113 18.89 21.87 2.87
CA ARG A 113 17.70 21.35 2.18
C ARG A 113 17.74 19.83 1.97
N LYS A 114 18.93 19.25 1.76
CA LYS A 114 19.08 17.79 1.60
C LYS A 114 18.83 17.06 2.92
N GLU A 115 19.34 17.59 4.03
CA GLU A 115 19.14 17.05 5.38
C GLU A 115 17.66 17.08 5.78
N GLU A 116 16.97 18.20 5.55
CA GLU A 116 15.54 18.34 5.81
C GLU A 116 14.70 17.32 5.01
N LYS A 117 15.05 17.09 3.74
CA LYS A 117 14.37 16.10 2.89
C LYS A 117 14.59 14.65 3.36
N VAL A 118 15.78 14.35 3.92
CA VAL A 118 16.06 13.02 4.49
C VAL A 118 15.25 12.82 5.77
N ILE A 119 15.21 13.81 6.65
CA ILE A 119 14.43 13.74 7.90
C ILE A 119 12.94 13.56 7.58
N SER A 120 12.39 14.33 6.63
CA SER A 120 10.99 14.18 6.24
C SER A 120 10.71 12.78 5.69
N GLY A 121 11.61 12.22 4.87
CA GLY A 121 11.46 10.86 4.35
C GLY A 121 11.46 9.80 5.45
N VAL A 122 12.38 9.90 6.42
CA VAL A 122 12.43 8.98 7.57
C VAL A 122 11.16 9.09 8.42
N LEU A 123 10.68 10.29 8.69
CA LEU A 123 9.42 10.50 9.42
C LEU A 123 8.23 9.89 8.66
N THR A 124 8.12 10.14 7.35
CA THR A 124 7.09 9.51 6.51
C THR A 124 7.18 7.99 6.58
N ALA A 125 8.38 7.39 6.49
CA ALA A 125 8.56 5.95 6.62
C ALA A 125 8.11 5.43 7.99
N MET A 126 8.41 6.13 9.08
CA MET A 126 7.94 5.75 10.42
C MET A 126 6.42 5.79 10.51
N PHE A 127 5.78 6.86 10.03
CA PHE A 127 4.32 6.97 10.01
C PHE A 127 3.69 5.88 9.13
N SER A 128 4.22 5.64 7.94
CA SER A 128 3.76 4.58 7.04
C SER A 128 3.91 3.19 7.65
N LEU A 129 4.97 2.95 8.43
CA LEU A 129 5.15 1.69 9.14
C LEU A 129 4.09 1.51 10.24
N LEU A 130 3.82 2.56 11.03
CA LEU A 130 2.74 2.56 12.02
C LEU A 130 1.37 2.28 11.36
N LEU A 131 1.07 2.95 10.24
CA LEU A 131 -0.15 2.69 9.47
C LEU A 131 -0.19 1.25 8.95
N THR A 132 0.95 0.69 8.54
CA THR A 132 1.02 -0.70 8.10
C THR A 132 0.65 -1.67 9.23
N LEU A 133 1.07 -1.40 10.47
CA LEU A 133 0.66 -2.23 11.61
C LEU A 133 -0.86 -2.25 11.82
N THR A 134 -1.56 -1.13 11.57
CA THR A 134 -3.02 -1.10 11.72
C THR A 134 -3.74 -1.93 10.66
N THR A 135 -3.09 -2.22 9.53
CA THR A 135 -3.66 -3.07 8.46
C THR A 135 -3.60 -4.57 8.76
N VAL A 136 -2.84 -5.00 9.77
CA VAL A 136 -2.71 -6.42 10.12
C VAL A 136 -4.07 -7.05 10.43
N LEU A 137 -4.90 -6.39 11.24
CA LEU A 137 -6.22 -6.92 11.61
C LEU A 137 -7.19 -6.97 10.42
N PRO A 138 -7.39 -5.89 9.62
CA PRO A 138 -8.19 -5.96 8.41
C PRO A 138 -7.73 -7.03 7.41
N LEU A 139 -6.42 -7.16 7.20
CA LEU A 139 -5.87 -8.19 6.31
C LEU A 139 -6.10 -9.58 6.87
N HIS A 140 -5.95 -9.79 8.18
CA HIS A 140 -6.22 -11.06 8.85
C HIS A 140 -7.67 -11.50 8.66
N VAL A 141 -8.62 -10.58 8.87
CA VAL A 141 -10.04 -10.83 8.58
C VAL A 141 -10.23 -11.14 7.10
N GLY A 142 -9.56 -10.39 6.20
CA GLY A 142 -9.56 -10.66 4.77
C GLY A 142 -9.12 -12.10 4.44
N PHE A 143 -7.98 -12.55 4.96
CA PHE A 143 -7.50 -13.91 4.76
C PHE A 143 -8.50 -14.96 5.23
N ILE A 144 -9.14 -14.76 6.38
CA ILE A 144 -10.23 -15.62 6.86
C ILE A 144 -11.40 -15.67 5.86
N LEU A 145 -11.84 -14.50 5.37
CA LEU A 145 -12.94 -14.42 4.39
C LEU A 145 -12.58 -15.10 3.05
N PHE A 146 -11.29 -15.14 2.70
CA PHE A 146 -10.77 -15.85 1.53
C PHE A 146 -10.38 -17.31 1.81
N GLY A 147 -10.71 -17.86 2.99
CA GLY A 147 -10.59 -19.28 3.30
C GLY A 147 -9.44 -19.68 4.23
N ALA A 148 -8.81 -18.74 4.94
CA ALA A 148 -7.84 -19.08 5.98
C ALA A 148 -8.51 -19.81 7.17
N PRO A 149 -7.83 -20.75 7.84
CA PRO A 149 -8.37 -21.45 9.00
C PRO A 149 -8.67 -20.52 10.18
N LEU A 150 -9.83 -20.71 10.84
CA LEU A 150 -10.30 -19.85 11.94
C LEU A 150 -9.61 -20.10 13.28
N ASP A 151 -9.28 -21.36 13.61
CA ASP A 151 -8.90 -21.72 14.98
C ASP A 151 -7.40 -22.06 15.11
N ASN A 152 -6.92 -23.06 14.37
CA ASN A 152 -5.59 -23.64 14.60
C ASN A 152 -4.42 -22.82 14.01
N TYR A 153 -4.69 -21.75 13.25
CA TYR A 153 -3.67 -20.99 12.53
C TYR A 153 -3.83 -19.47 12.65
N VAL A 154 -4.41 -18.99 13.76
CA VAL A 154 -4.68 -17.56 13.97
C VAL A 154 -3.39 -16.75 13.96
N PHE A 155 -2.36 -17.23 14.66
CA PHE A 155 -1.11 -16.48 14.76
C PHE A 155 -0.35 -16.46 13.43
N GLU A 156 -0.29 -17.58 12.72
CA GLU A 156 0.26 -17.72 11.38
C GLU A 156 -0.45 -16.79 10.40
N THR A 157 -1.77 -16.71 10.45
CA THR A 157 -2.57 -15.82 9.61
C THR A 157 -2.29 -14.35 9.92
N ALA A 158 -2.12 -13.99 11.19
CA ALA A 158 -1.70 -12.65 11.59
C ALA A 158 -0.28 -12.31 11.09
N LEU A 159 0.64 -13.27 11.13
CA LEU A 159 2.00 -13.10 10.62
C LEU A 159 2.04 -12.95 9.09
N VAL A 160 1.24 -13.73 8.34
CA VAL A 160 1.07 -13.55 6.89
C VAL A 160 0.53 -12.15 6.61
N SER A 161 -0.48 -11.72 7.35
CA SER A 161 -1.09 -10.40 7.22
C SER A 161 -0.10 -9.27 7.47
N ALA A 162 0.80 -9.41 8.44
CA ALA A 162 1.89 -8.48 8.68
C ALA A 162 2.88 -8.42 7.51
N HIS A 163 3.26 -9.57 6.93
CA HIS A 163 4.10 -9.60 5.73
C HIS A 163 3.39 -8.99 4.52
N THR A 164 2.11 -9.29 4.32
CA THR A 164 1.30 -8.69 3.26
C THR A 164 1.27 -7.17 3.42
N GLY A 165 1.04 -6.66 4.63
CA GLY A 165 1.08 -5.23 4.93
C GLY A 165 2.44 -4.62 4.57
N LEU A 166 3.55 -5.23 4.99
CA LEU A 166 4.91 -4.75 4.70
C LEU A 166 5.25 -4.77 3.20
N LEU A 167 4.82 -5.79 2.46
CA LEU A 167 5.15 -5.94 1.04
C LEU A 167 4.22 -5.13 0.13
N ALA A 168 2.92 -5.05 0.45
CA ALA A 168 1.90 -4.43 -0.40
C ALA A 168 1.54 -3.01 0.04
N LEU A 169 1.24 -2.80 1.33
CA LEU A 169 0.62 -1.55 1.79
C LEU A 169 1.64 -0.52 2.28
N PHE A 170 2.75 -0.96 2.87
CA PHE A 170 3.79 -0.05 3.36
C PHE A 170 4.36 0.88 2.27
N PRO A 171 4.76 0.39 1.09
CA PRO A 171 5.23 1.28 0.00
C PRO A 171 4.13 2.20 -0.53
N VAL A 172 2.86 1.77 -0.48
CA VAL A 172 1.70 2.58 -0.87
C VAL A 172 1.49 3.73 0.12
N PHE A 173 1.47 3.44 1.43
CA PHE A 173 1.38 4.46 2.48
C PHE A 173 2.53 5.46 2.39
N TYR A 174 3.75 5.00 2.09
CA TYR A 174 4.91 5.87 1.99
C TYR A 174 4.82 6.86 0.83
N THR A 175 4.28 6.41 -0.31
CA THR A 175 4.25 7.22 -1.54
C THR A 175 3.00 8.07 -1.67
N ARG A 176 1.85 7.55 -1.27
CA ARG A 176 0.53 8.17 -1.44
C ARG A 176 -0.08 8.70 -0.14
N GLY A 177 0.46 8.33 1.01
CA GLY A 177 -0.07 8.75 2.31
C GLY A 177 -1.47 8.19 2.57
N VAL A 178 -2.33 9.01 3.18
CA VAL A 178 -3.73 8.68 3.54
C VAL A 178 -4.75 9.52 2.76
N ASP A 179 -4.38 9.96 1.56
CA ASP A 179 -5.23 10.77 0.69
C ASP A 179 -6.43 9.96 0.16
N ALA A 180 -7.65 10.34 0.54
CA ALA A 180 -8.86 9.55 0.26
C ALA A 180 -9.06 9.30 -1.25
N ASP A 181 -8.83 10.31 -2.07
CA ASP A 181 -9.01 10.21 -3.53
C ASP A 181 -8.02 9.21 -4.14
N SER A 182 -6.76 9.24 -3.68
CA SER A 182 -5.74 8.26 -4.06
C SER A 182 -6.11 6.82 -3.66
N TRP A 183 -6.70 6.63 -2.48
CA TRP A 183 -7.14 5.31 -2.00
C TRP A 183 -8.39 4.81 -2.74
N VAL A 184 -9.33 5.68 -3.08
CA VAL A 184 -10.50 5.34 -3.91
C VAL A 184 -10.05 4.93 -5.32
N ALA A 185 -9.13 5.68 -5.93
CA ALA A 185 -8.58 5.34 -7.24
C ALA A 185 -7.82 4.00 -7.22
N LEU A 186 -7.05 3.75 -6.15
CA LEU A 186 -6.36 2.48 -5.91
C LEU A 186 -7.35 1.31 -5.81
N ALA A 187 -8.40 1.45 -4.99
CA ALA A 187 -9.43 0.44 -4.83
C ALA A 187 -10.20 0.16 -6.13
N GLY A 188 -10.42 1.20 -6.95
CA GLY A 188 -11.04 1.08 -8.27
C GLY A 188 -10.11 0.62 -9.39
N LEU A 189 -8.83 0.34 -9.11
CA LEU A 189 -7.79 0.05 -10.12
C LEU A 189 -7.68 1.14 -11.21
N ASN A 190 -8.05 2.37 -10.87
CA ASN A 190 -8.03 3.54 -11.76
C ASN A 190 -6.70 4.32 -11.69
N THR A 191 -5.69 3.76 -11.03
CA THR A 191 -4.36 4.35 -10.91
C THR A 191 -3.40 3.64 -11.87
N PRO A 192 -2.41 4.35 -12.45
CA PRO A 192 -1.36 3.73 -13.25
C PRO A 192 -0.67 2.57 -12.52
N VAL A 193 -0.39 1.50 -13.27
CA VAL A 193 0.35 0.34 -12.74
C VAL A 193 1.85 0.66 -12.72
N ASP A 194 2.27 1.36 -11.67
CA ASP A 194 3.67 1.63 -11.33
C ASP A 194 4.30 0.49 -10.49
N GLU A 195 5.58 0.63 -10.10
CA GLU A 195 6.29 -0.39 -9.30
C GLU A 195 5.62 -0.68 -7.95
N VAL A 196 5.03 0.34 -7.33
CA VAL A 196 4.40 0.24 -6.01
C VAL A 196 3.05 -0.46 -6.14
N MET A 197 2.23 0.00 -7.08
CA MET A 197 0.93 -0.58 -7.40
C MET A 197 1.08 -2.02 -7.89
N GLY A 198 1.97 -2.24 -8.85
CA GLY A 198 2.24 -3.56 -9.40
C GLY A 198 2.72 -4.52 -8.32
N GLY A 199 3.60 -4.06 -7.41
CA GLY A 199 4.03 -4.84 -6.25
C GLY A 199 2.87 -5.19 -5.31
N ALA A 200 2.00 -4.24 -5.00
CA ALA A 200 0.83 -4.47 -4.13
C ALA A 200 -0.16 -5.46 -4.74
N ILE A 201 -0.55 -5.26 -6.01
CA ILE A 201 -1.45 -6.16 -6.74
C ILE A 201 -0.82 -7.56 -6.85
N GLY A 202 0.45 -7.62 -7.25
CA GLY A 202 1.18 -8.88 -7.38
C GLY A 202 1.27 -9.64 -6.06
N CYS A 203 1.47 -8.94 -4.94
CA CYS A 203 1.50 -9.53 -3.60
C CYS A 203 0.15 -10.18 -3.24
N LEU A 204 -0.96 -9.47 -3.47
CA LEU A 204 -2.31 -9.97 -3.17
C LEU A 204 -2.72 -11.12 -4.11
N VAL A 205 -2.53 -10.96 -5.42
CA VAL A 205 -2.83 -12.00 -6.42
C VAL A 205 -1.94 -13.21 -6.19
N GLY A 206 -0.66 -13.00 -5.87
CA GLY A 206 0.28 -14.07 -5.55
C GLY A 206 -0.13 -14.85 -4.30
N ALA A 207 -0.53 -14.16 -3.22
CA ALA A 207 -1.05 -14.80 -2.02
C ALA A 207 -2.30 -15.65 -2.33
N TRP A 208 -3.22 -15.12 -3.14
CA TRP A 208 -4.43 -15.83 -3.57
C TRP A 208 -4.11 -17.05 -4.43
N LEU A 209 -3.20 -16.94 -5.42
CA LEU A 209 -2.72 -18.08 -6.21
C LEU A 209 -1.99 -19.11 -5.35
N GLY A 210 -1.34 -18.68 -4.27
CA GLY A 210 -0.73 -19.56 -3.28
C GLY A 210 -1.73 -20.47 -2.56
N ALA A 211 -3.03 -20.21 -2.64
CA ALA A 211 -4.06 -21.10 -2.09
C ALA A 211 -4.32 -22.32 -2.99
N VAL A 212 -4.02 -22.23 -4.30
CA VAL A 212 -4.32 -23.28 -5.29
C VAL A 212 -3.61 -24.61 -4.99
N PRO A 213 -2.34 -24.65 -4.53
CA PRO A 213 -1.69 -25.91 -4.20
C PRO A 213 -2.22 -26.58 -2.93
N ILE A 214 -2.87 -25.86 -2.01
CA ILE A 214 -3.34 -26.40 -0.72
C ILE A 214 -4.31 -27.59 -0.89
N PRO A 215 -5.33 -27.54 -1.78
CA PRO A 215 -6.23 -28.68 -2.00
C PRO A 215 -5.67 -29.74 -2.97
N LEU A 216 -4.48 -29.55 -3.57
CA LEU A 216 -4.03 -30.35 -4.70
C LEU A 216 -3.33 -31.66 -4.32
N ASP A 217 -2.75 -31.79 -3.10
CA ASP A 217 -2.26 -33.08 -2.57
C ASP A 217 -2.01 -33.07 -1.03
N TRP A 218 -2.77 -33.85 -0.26
CA TRP A 218 -3.01 -33.63 1.18
C TRP A 218 -1.93 -34.07 2.20
N ASP A 219 -0.76 -34.59 1.80
CA ASP A 219 0.26 -35.10 2.75
C ASP A 219 1.66 -34.51 2.52
N ARG A 220 1.76 -33.22 2.15
CA ARG A 220 3.04 -32.53 1.97
C ARG A 220 3.19 -31.33 2.89
N ASP A 221 4.24 -31.32 3.70
CA ASP A 221 4.53 -30.22 4.64
C ASP A 221 4.66 -28.86 3.96
N TRP A 222 5.03 -28.80 2.68
CA TRP A 222 5.16 -27.55 1.95
C TRP A 222 3.83 -26.97 1.45
N GLN A 223 2.76 -27.79 1.40
CA GLN A 223 1.42 -27.36 0.98
C GLN A 223 0.55 -26.85 2.15
N ARG A 224 0.99 -27.04 3.39
CA ARG A 224 0.24 -26.62 4.58
C ARG A 224 0.16 -25.09 4.69
N TRP A 225 -0.93 -24.61 5.28
CA TRP A 225 -1.05 -23.20 5.65
C TRP A 225 0.07 -22.80 6.64
N PRO A 226 0.72 -21.63 6.48
CA PRO A 226 0.58 -20.62 5.43
C PRO A 226 1.65 -20.69 4.32
N VAL A 227 2.40 -21.79 4.20
CA VAL A 227 3.66 -21.84 3.43
C VAL A 227 3.49 -21.38 1.98
N THR A 228 2.54 -21.95 1.25
CA THR A 228 2.30 -21.64 -0.17
C THR A 228 1.77 -20.23 -0.38
N ILE A 229 0.98 -19.72 0.57
CA ILE A 229 0.47 -18.33 0.58
C ILE A 229 1.64 -17.36 0.69
N VAL A 230 2.59 -17.63 1.60
CA VAL A 230 3.79 -16.81 1.79
C VAL A 230 4.66 -16.81 0.54
N VAL A 231 4.90 -17.99 -0.06
CA VAL A 231 5.66 -18.12 -1.30
C VAL A 231 5.01 -17.32 -2.42
N GLY A 232 3.70 -17.53 -2.64
CA GLY A 232 2.95 -16.82 -3.66
C GLY A 232 2.96 -15.31 -3.47
N MET A 233 2.75 -14.86 -2.24
CA MET A 233 2.78 -13.44 -1.85
C MET A 233 4.12 -12.77 -2.17
N TRP A 234 5.24 -13.39 -1.78
CA TRP A 234 6.57 -12.84 -2.02
C TRP A 234 6.93 -12.82 -3.50
N LEU A 235 6.71 -13.94 -4.21
CA LEU A 235 7.01 -14.05 -5.63
C LEU A 235 6.12 -13.12 -6.46
N GLY A 236 4.82 -13.10 -6.16
CA GLY A 236 3.84 -12.25 -6.81
C GLY A 236 4.18 -10.77 -6.62
N GLY A 237 4.57 -10.34 -5.42
CA GLY A 237 4.99 -8.97 -5.16
C GLY A 237 6.22 -8.56 -5.97
N VAL A 238 7.22 -9.45 -6.08
CA VAL A 238 8.42 -9.21 -6.89
C VAL A 238 8.10 -9.13 -8.38
N VAL A 239 7.31 -10.07 -8.90
CA VAL A 239 6.91 -10.09 -10.32
C VAL A 239 6.06 -8.87 -10.65
N GLY A 240 5.07 -8.56 -9.82
CA GLY A 240 4.18 -7.42 -10.00
C GLY A 240 4.94 -6.09 -9.97
N LYS A 241 5.88 -5.91 -9.04
CA LYS A 241 6.78 -4.75 -9.01
C LYS A 241 7.58 -4.64 -10.32
N GLY A 242 8.14 -5.75 -10.78
CA GLY A 242 8.90 -5.82 -12.03
C GLY A 242 8.07 -5.38 -13.24
N ILE A 243 6.84 -5.90 -13.36
CA ILE A 243 5.89 -5.53 -14.43
C ILE A 243 5.56 -4.04 -14.36
N GLY A 244 5.19 -3.51 -13.19
CA GLY A 244 4.87 -2.09 -13.02
C GLY A 244 6.03 -1.16 -13.41
N GLY A 245 7.26 -1.55 -13.08
CA GLY A 245 8.46 -0.81 -13.50
C GLY A 245 8.72 -0.83 -15.00
N LEU A 246 8.31 -1.89 -15.70
CA LEU A 246 8.39 -1.95 -17.17
C LEU A 246 7.28 -1.13 -17.84
N VAL A 247 6.08 -1.09 -17.26
CA VAL A 247 4.95 -0.31 -17.77
C VAL A 247 5.26 1.19 -17.72
N VAL A 248 5.74 1.71 -16.58
CA VAL A 248 6.07 3.13 -16.42
C VAL A 248 7.19 3.58 -17.37
N LYS A 249 8.20 2.74 -17.63
CA LYS A 249 9.27 3.05 -18.59
C LYS A 249 8.78 3.20 -20.03
N LYS A 250 7.70 2.50 -20.41
CA LYS A 250 7.15 2.51 -21.78
C LYS A 250 6.25 3.70 -22.04
N THR A 251 5.77 4.38 -21.00
CA THR A 251 4.97 5.60 -21.13
C THR A 251 5.91 6.80 -21.03
N PRO A 252 6.43 7.35 -22.14
CA PRO A 252 7.20 8.58 -22.06
C PRO A 252 6.29 9.66 -21.45
N ALA A 253 6.84 10.43 -20.51
CA ALA A 253 6.17 11.60 -19.97
C ALA A 253 5.74 12.47 -21.16
N SER A 254 4.43 12.53 -21.41
CA SER A 254 3.87 13.45 -22.40
C SER A 254 4.29 14.85 -21.96
N GLY A 255 5.20 15.43 -22.75
CA GLY A 255 5.77 16.77 -22.53
C GLY A 255 4.75 17.88 -22.69
#